data_AF-A0ABD4RST1-F1
#
_entry.id   AF-A0ABD4RST1-F1
#
_cell.length_a   1.000
_cell.length_b   1.000
_cell.length_c   1.000
_cell.angle_alpha   90.00
_cell.angle_beta   90.00
_cell.angle_gamma   90.00
#
_symmetry.space_group_name_H-M   'P 1'
#
loop_
_entity.id
_entity.type
_entity.pdbx_description
1 polymer ?
#
loop_
_entity_poly.entity_id
_entity_poly.type
_entity_poly.pdbx_seq_one_letter_code
_entity_poly.pdbx_strand_id
1 'polypeptide(L)'
;MNKIAVSFLIIATTLLSTACMDYKVDKVELVDSRDSAVVKKGEDIKEETDTINPRRTAKIPIEIVSKDEKIVKYLQIDEESTLKEKLQLILDTLSHEYFNGLDMEVEVQEKDSLVKINLVEPDEKGRVSWKDDYLNEQNIIYTINNIIKNVIQEDDNSIWIEEVEIYYNGELIELT
;
A
#
# COMPACT_ATOMS: atom_id res chain seq x y z
N MET A 1 -41.73 -11.30 -25.80
CA MET A 1 -40.35 -10.77 -25.73
C MET A 1 -40.28 -9.86 -24.53
N ASN A 2 -39.71 -10.37 -23.43
CA ASN A 2 -39.66 -9.67 -22.15
C ASN A 2 -38.56 -8.62 -22.18
N LYS A 3 -38.91 -7.39 -21.80
CA LYS A 3 -37.97 -6.28 -21.65
C LYS A 3 -37.27 -6.48 -20.30
N ILE A 4 -35.97 -6.74 -20.32
CA ILE A 4 -35.16 -6.82 -19.09
C ILE A 4 -34.94 -5.38 -18.62
N ALA A 5 -35.58 -5.02 -17.51
CA ALA A 5 -35.29 -3.78 -16.80
C ALA A 5 -34.00 -4.01 -16.00
N VAL A 6 -32.90 -3.43 -16.46
CA VAL A 6 -31.65 -3.38 -15.70
C VAL A 6 -31.84 -2.29 -14.63
N SER A 7 -32.10 -2.71 -13.40
CA SER A 7 -32.05 -1.81 -12.23
C SER A 7 -30.60 -1.59 -11.85
N PHE A 8 -30.11 -0.37 -12.02
CA PHE A 8 -28.90 0.10 -11.35
C PHE A 8 -29.25 0.39 -9.90
N LEU A 9 -28.75 -0.44 -8.98
CA LEU A 9 -28.89 -0.24 -7.55
C LEU A 9 -27.63 0.49 -7.07
N ILE A 10 -27.73 1.82 -6.95
CA ILE A 10 -26.66 2.67 -6.42
C ILE A 10 -26.69 2.52 -4.90
N ILE A 11 -25.70 1.82 -4.34
CA ILE A 11 -25.51 1.75 -2.89
C ILE A 11 -24.66 2.95 -2.47
N ALA A 12 -25.32 4.00 -1.98
CA ALA A 12 -24.64 5.11 -1.31
C ALA A 12 -24.33 4.67 0.13
N THR A 13 -23.07 4.39 0.43
CA THR A 13 -22.62 4.12 1.79
C THR A 13 -22.55 5.44 2.57
N THR A 14 -23.38 5.59 3.59
CA THR A 14 -23.30 6.70 4.54
C THR A 14 -22.09 6.53 5.43
N LEU A 15 -21.20 7.53 5.46
CA LEU A 15 -20.07 7.65 6.38
C LEU A 15 -20.54 7.51 7.83
N LEU A 16 -20.36 6.33 8.41
CA LEU A 16 -20.51 6.12 9.85
C LEU A 16 -19.33 6.82 10.53
N SER A 17 -19.63 7.85 11.32
CA SER A 17 -18.64 8.54 12.15
C SER A 17 -18.02 7.54 13.12
N THR A 18 -16.79 7.11 12.84
CA THR A 18 -16.00 6.30 13.75
C THR A 18 -15.63 7.15 14.97
N ALA A 19 -16.04 6.69 16.15
CA ALA A 19 -15.56 7.25 17.41
C ALA A 19 -14.04 7.09 17.46
N CYS A 20 -13.32 8.18 17.73
CA CYS A 20 -11.87 8.16 17.85
C CYS A 20 -11.46 7.25 19.02
N MET A 21 -10.90 6.07 18.72
CA MET A 21 -10.14 5.30 19.69
C MET A 21 -8.72 5.84 19.71
N ASP A 22 -8.30 6.38 20.87
CA ASP A 22 -6.92 6.80 21.12
C ASP A 22 -6.01 5.55 21.17
N TYR A 23 -5.28 5.29 20.09
CA TYR A 23 -4.23 4.27 20.06
C TYR A 23 -2.88 4.91 20.41
N LYS A 24 -2.13 4.26 21.31
CA LYS A 24 -0.76 4.63 21.62
C LYS A 24 0.18 4.14 20.52
N VAL A 25 0.97 5.06 19.96
CA VAL A 25 2.01 4.76 18.95
C VAL A 25 3.30 4.43 19.69
N ASP A 26 3.75 3.18 19.64
CA ASP A 26 4.88 2.71 20.45
C ASP A 26 6.24 2.69 19.72
N LYS A 27 6.31 2.96 18.41
CA LYS A 27 7.60 3.04 17.69
C LYS A 27 7.51 3.81 16.37
N VAL A 28 8.50 4.67 16.13
CA VAL A 28 8.69 5.41 14.87
C VAL A 28 9.99 4.92 14.22
N GLU A 29 9.88 4.24 13.09
CA GLU A 29 11.02 3.82 12.27
C GLU A 29 10.95 4.49 10.89
N LEU A 30 12.09 5.00 10.41
CA LEU A 30 12.25 5.58 9.08
C LEU A 30 12.82 4.51 8.16
N VAL A 31 12.15 4.24 7.03
CA VAL A 31 12.65 3.33 6.00
C VAL A 31 13.19 4.17 4.85
N ASP A 32 14.49 4.03 4.56
CA ASP A 32 15.16 4.69 3.43
C ASP A 32 15.09 3.77 2.20
N SER A 33 14.66 4.32 1.06
CA SER A 33 14.49 3.63 -0.22
C SER A 33 15.83 3.23 -0.88
N ARG A 34 16.97 3.48 -0.22
CA ARG A 34 18.32 3.31 -0.79
C ARG A 34 19.18 2.17 -0.24
N ASP A 35 18.66 1.25 0.55
CA ASP A 35 19.46 0.10 1.01
C ASP A 35 19.64 -0.99 -0.07
N SER A 36 20.26 -0.61 -1.18
CA SER A 36 21.04 -1.54 -2.02
C SER A 36 22.37 -1.78 -1.33
N ALA A 37 22.51 -2.94 -0.72
CA ALA A 37 23.74 -3.41 -0.10
C ALA A 37 24.88 -3.51 -1.13
N VAL A 38 25.70 -2.45 -1.24
CA VAL A 38 27.06 -2.56 -1.77
C VAL A 38 28.03 -2.24 -0.63
N VAL A 39 28.36 -3.28 0.13
CA VAL A 39 29.53 -3.24 1.01
C VAL A 39 30.79 -3.28 0.13
N LYS A 40 31.45 -2.13 -0.05
CA LYS A 40 32.86 -2.10 -0.46
C LYS A 40 33.71 -1.69 0.73
N LYS A 41 34.68 -2.55 1.03
CA LYS A 41 35.64 -2.44 2.12
C LYS A 41 36.72 -1.43 1.76
N GLY A 42 36.82 -0.35 2.55
CA GLY A 42 38.00 0.45 2.87
C GLY A 42 38.83 1.03 1.72
N GLU A 43 38.72 2.34 1.50
CA GLU A 43 39.84 3.28 1.36
C GLU A 43 39.31 4.73 1.43
N ASP A 44 40.00 5.58 2.18
CA ASP A 44 39.67 7.00 2.39
C ASP A 44 39.57 7.77 1.07
N ILE A 45 38.41 8.36 0.77
CA ILE A 45 38.28 9.40 -0.27
C ILE A 45 37.39 10.53 0.25
N LYS A 46 37.91 11.73 0.01
CA LYS A 46 37.56 13.06 0.53
C LYS A 46 36.13 13.49 0.19
N GLU A 47 35.61 14.38 1.03
CA GLU A 47 34.45 15.23 0.73
C GLU A 47 34.57 15.84 -0.68
N GLU A 48 33.71 15.40 -1.59
CA GLU A 48 33.26 16.20 -2.71
C GLU A 48 31.79 16.55 -2.44
N THR A 49 31.57 17.81 -2.09
CA THR A 49 30.26 18.43 -2.03
C THR A 49 29.71 18.52 -3.44
N ASP A 50 29.09 17.44 -3.90
CA ASP A 50 28.26 17.48 -5.09
C ASP A 50 27.02 18.31 -4.79
N THR A 51 26.92 19.45 -5.46
CA THR A 51 25.72 20.26 -5.64
C THR A 51 24.63 19.43 -6.32
N ILE A 52 23.96 18.59 -5.56
CA ILE A 52 22.72 17.92 -5.95
C ILE A 52 21.61 18.80 -5.38
N ASN A 53 20.77 19.39 -6.25
CA ASN A 53 19.51 20.01 -5.82
C ASN A 53 18.86 19.07 -4.80
N PRO A 54 18.59 19.49 -3.55
CA PRO A 54 17.95 18.61 -2.59
C PRO A 54 16.57 18.30 -3.14
N ARG A 55 16.41 17.12 -3.75
CA ARG A 55 15.10 16.62 -4.19
C ARG A 55 14.20 16.69 -2.97
N ARG A 56 13.08 17.38 -3.11
CA ARG A 56 12.15 17.54 -2.01
C ARG A 56 11.48 16.19 -1.78
N THR A 57 11.50 15.73 -0.55
CA THR A 57 10.90 14.46 -0.17
C THR A 57 9.76 14.71 0.80
N ALA A 58 8.60 14.15 0.51
CA ALA A 58 7.49 14.08 1.43
C ALA A 58 7.65 12.87 2.36
N LYS A 59 7.07 12.96 3.56
CA LYS A 59 6.96 11.83 4.49
C LYS A 59 5.54 11.32 4.49
N ILE A 60 5.32 10.13 3.94
CA ILE A 60 4.01 9.48 3.92
C ILE A 60 3.93 8.45 5.05
N PRO A 61 2.91 8.49 5.92
CA PRO A 61 2.74 7.47 6.94
C PRO A 61 2.24 6.15 6.32
N ILE A 62 2.78 5.03 6.80
CA ILE A 62 2.23 3.70 6.58
C ILE A 62 1.81 3.15 7.92
N GLU A 63 0.55 2.76 8.01
CA GLU A 63 -0.04 2.15 9.18
C GLU A 63 -0.14 0.64 9.00
N ILE A 64 0.59 -0.09 9.85
CA ILE A 64 0.52 -1.55 9.91
C ILE A 64 -0.36 -1.88 11.12
N VAL A 65 -1.59 -2.34 10.86
CA VAL A 65 -2.52 -2.77 11.91
C VAL A 65 -2.53 -4.29 11.97
N SER A 66 -2.00 -4.84 13.07
CA SER A 66 -2.21 -6.23 13.44
C SER A 66 -3.30 -6.33 14.51
N LYS A 67 -3.75 -7.55 14.86
CA LYS A 67 -4.83 -7.77 15.83
C LYS A 67 -4.62 -7.06 17.18
N ASP A 68 -3.36 -6.90 17.59
CA ASP A 68 -3.01 -6.41 18.93
C ASP A 68 -2.22 -5.09 18.93
N GLU A 69 -1.70 -4.66 17.78
CA GLU A 69 -0.76 -3.53 17.69
C GLU A 69 -0.95 -2.71 16.40
N LYS A 70 -0.83 -1.39 16.53
CA LYS A 70 -0.74 -0.44 15.41
C LYS A 70 0.66 0.16 15.37
N ILE A 71 1.37 -0.07 14.27
CA ILE A 71 2.69 0.51 14.03
C ILE A 71 2.56 1.55 12.92
N VAL A 72 3.14 2.73 13.12
CA VAL A 72 3.19 3.78 12.09
C VAL A 72 4.64 3.98 11.67
N LYS A 73 4.94 3.68 10.41
CA LYS A 73 6.24 3.95 9.78
C LYS A 73 6.11 5.14 8.84
N TYR A 74 7.20 5.87 8.61
CA TYR A 74 7.20 6.98 7.66
C TYR A 74 8.11 6.67 6.49
N LEU A 75 7.55 6.69 5.29
CA LEU A 75 8.27 6.58 4.03
C LEU A 75 8.73 7.94 3.54
N GLN A 76 9.98 8.01 3.10
CA GLN A 76 10.48 9.18 2.36
C GLN A 76 10.24 8.95 0.88
N ILE A 77 9.45 9.83 0.28
CA ILE A 77 9.02 9.72 -1.12
C ILE A 77 9.39 11.01 -1.84
N ASP A 78 9.96 10.89 -3.04
CA ASP A 78 10.25 12.02 -3.90
C ASP A 78 8.94 12.74 -4.27
N GLU A 79 8.85 14.05 -3.99
CA GLU A 79 7.66 14.83 -4.28
C GLU A 79 7.32 14.82 -5.78
N GLU A 80 8.36 14.71 -6.63
CA GLU A 80 8.24 14.70 -8.09
C GLU A 80 7.83 13.33 -8.66
N SER A 81 7.77 12.27 -7.85
CA SER A 81 7.31 10.95 -8.30
C SER A 81 5.85 10.96 -8.73
N THR A 82 5.55 10.16 -9.76
CA THR A 82 4.18 9.91 -10.24
C THR A 82 3.35 9.19 -9.19
N LEU A 83 2.02 9.30 -9.26
CA LEU A 83 1.12 8.60 -8.35
C LEU A 83 1.38 7.08 -8.34
N LYS A 84 1.59 6.48 -9.52
CA LYS A 84 1.92 5.05 -9.65
C LYS A 84 3.18 4.68 -8.87
N GLU A 85 4.26 5.45 -9.01
CA GLU A 85 5.53 5.19 -8.29
C GLU A 85 5.36 5.32 -6.78
N LYS A 86 4.61 6.34 -6.33
CA LYS A 86 4.33 6.55 -4.90
C LYS A 86 3.54 5.37 -4.32
N LEU A 87 2.50 4.93 -5.02
CA LEU A 87 1.70 3.79 -4.61
C LEU A 87 2.48 2.47 -4.64
N GLN A 88 3.29 2.25 -5.67
CA GLN A 88 4.13 1.05 -5.73
C GLN A 88 5.08 1.00 -4.54
N LEU A 89 5.73 2.12 -4.18
CA LEU A 89 6.61 2.17 -3.01
C LEU A 89 5.88 1.87 -1.68
N ILE A 90 4.64 2.34 -1.55
CA ILE A 90 3.80 2.02 -0.38
C ILE A 90 3.53 0.51 -0.33
N LEU A 91 3.12 -0.08 -1.45
CA LEU A 91 2.85 -1.51 -1.55
C LEU A 91 4.11 -2.34 -1.30
N ASP A 92 5.23 -2.00 -1.92
CA ASP A 92 6.51 -2.69 -1.72
C ASP A 92 6.91 -2.69 -0.24
N THR A 93 6.69 -1.57 0.45
CA THR A 93 6.95 -1.47 1.89
C THR A 93 6.02 -2.36 2.70
N LEU A 94 4.70 -2.32 2.44
CA LEU A 94 3.73 -3.19 3.10
C LEU A 94 4.04 -4.67 2.85
N SER A 95 4.43 -5.01 1.61
CA SER A 95 4.83 -6.34 1.22
C SER A 95 5.95 -6.85 2.13
N HIS A 96 7.05 -6.11 2.20
CA HIS A 96 8.23 -6.50 2.97
C HIS A 96 7.97 -6.53 4.49
N GLU A 97 7.24 -5.55 5.00
CA GLU A 97 7.08 -5.34 6.44
C GLU A 97 5.97 -6.20 7.05
N TYR A 98 4.96 -6.61 6.27
CA TYR A 98 3.77 -7.27 6.79
C TYR A 98 3.36 -8.53 6.01
N PHE A 99 3.56 -8.55 4.69
CA PHE A 99 3.15 -9.66 3.82
C PHE A 99 4.30 -10.60 3.43
N ASN A 100 5.38 -10.65 4.23
CA ASN A 100 6.55 -11.52 4.00
C ASN A 100 7.18 -11.38 2.59
N GLY A 101 7.12 -10.18 2.00
CA GLY A 101 7.69 -9.92 0.68
C GLY A 101 6.88 -10.50 -0.48
N LEU A 102 5.60 -10.83 -0.29
CA LEU A 102 4.74 -11.27 -1.39
C LEU A 102 4.46 -10.13 -2.39
N ASP A 103 4.59 -10.43 -3.67
CA ASP A 103 4.52 -9.42 -4.73
C ASP A 103 3.14 -8.77 -4.84
N MET A 104 3.17 -7.47 -5.09
CA MET A 104 2.00 -6.64 -5.35
C MET A 104 2.28 -5.68 -6.50
N GLU A 105 1.32 -5.52 -7.39
CA GLU A 105 1.44 -4.63 -8.55
C GLU A 105 0.34 -3.59 -8.52
N VAL A 106 0.66 -2.34 -8.88
CA VAL A 106 -0.34 -1.28 -9.00
C VAL A 106 -0.51 -0.78 -10.43
N GLU A 107 -1.76 -0.61 -10.83
CA GLU A 107 -2.18 0.14 -12.01
C GLU A 107 -3.03 1.34 -11.59
N VAL A 108 -2.78 2.48 -12.24
CA VAL A 108 -3.50 3.72 -11.98
C VAL A 108 -4.24 4.12 -13.25
N GLN A 109 -5.56 4.19 -13.18
CA GLN A 109 -6.40 4.72 -14.25
C GLN A 109 -6.74 6.18 -13.93
N GLU A 110 -5.88 7.09 -14.39
CA GLU A 110 -5.93 8.53 -14.05
C GLU A 110 -7.26 9.21 -14.39
N LYS A 111 -7.99 8.69 -15.38
CA LYS A 111 -9.25 9.28 -15.83
C LYS A 111 -10.39 9.14 -14.82
N ASP A 112 -10.36 8.06 -14.04
CA ASP A 112 -11.44 7.68 -13.12
C ASP A 112 -10.95 7.64 -11.66
N SER A 113 -9.74 8.16 -11.39
CA SER A 113 -9.09 8.09 -10.07
C SER A 113 -9.13 6.68 -9.44
N LEU A 114 -9.12 5.66 -10.31
CA LEU A 114 -9.25 4.26 -9.96
C LEU A 114 -7.86 3.63 -9.86
N VAL A 115 -7.59 3.02 -8.71
CA VAL A 115 -6.36 2.28 -8.44
C VAL A 115 -6.70 0.79 -8.42
N LYS A 116 -5.98 0.01 -9.23
CA LYS A 116 -6.07 -1.45 -9.23
C LYS A 116 -4.82 -2.03 -8.62
N ILE A 117 -4.99 -2.91 -7.65
CA ILE A 117 -3.89 -3.58 -6.95
C ILE A 117 -4.02 -5.06 -7.23
N ASN A 118 -2.99 -5.67 -7.79
CA ASN A 118 -2.94 -7.10 -8.06
C ASN A 118 -2.01 -7.78 -7.06
N LEU A 119 -2.56 -8.72 -6.29
CA LEU A 119 -1.83 -9.60 -5.40
C LEU A 119 -1.36 -10.81 -6.21
N VAL A 120 -0.05 -10.95 -6.37
CA VAL A 120 0.55 -11.94 -7.28
C VAL A 120 1.03 -13.14 -6.47
N GLU A 121 0.41 -14.30 -6.69
CA GLU A 121 0.85 -15.54 -6.05
C GLU A 121 2.24 -15.95 -6.61
N PRO A 122 3.20 -16.32 -5.75
CA PRO A 122 4.47 -16.85 -6.22
C PRO A 122 4.30 -18.09 -7.11
N ASP A 123 5.04 -18.13 -8.22
CA ASP A 123 5.01 -19.25 -9.18
C ASP A 123 5.43 -20.59 -8.54
N GLU A 124 6.38 -20.54 -7.62
CA GLU A 124 6.83 -21.69 -6.85
C GLU A 124 6.09 -21.77 -5.53
N LYS A 125 5.74 -22.98 -5.08
CA LYS A 125 5.15 -23.20 -3.75
C LYS A 125 6.16 -22.78 -2.67
N GLY A 126 6.05 -21.52 -2.26
CA GLY A 126 6.80 -20.92 -1.19
C GLY A 126 6.32 -21.37 0.18
N ARG A 127 6.98 -20.86 1.22
CA ARG A 127 6.52 -21.02 2.61
C ARG A 127 5.35 -20.11 2.96
N VAL A 128 5.11 -19.09 2.14
CA VAL A 128 4.09 -18.07 2.34
C VAL A 128 3.34 -17.92 1.03
N SER A 129 2.02 -17.75 1.11
CA SER A 129 1.10 -17.65 0.01
C SER A 129 0.07 -16.56 0.29
N TRP A 130 -0.30 -15.78 -0.75
CA TRP A 130 -1.41 -14.84 -0.63
C TRP A 130 -2.68 -15.60 -0.26
N LYS A 131 -3.00 -16.65 -1.02
CA LYS A 131 -4.21 -17.45 -0.83
C LYS A 131 -4.30 -18.07 0.56
N ASP A 132 -3.26 -18.78 0.97
CA ASP A 132 -3.35 -19.64 2.16
C ASP A 132 -3.13 -18.84 3.46
N ASP A 133 -2.26 -17.81 3.45
CA ASP A 133 -1.88 -17.09 4.67
C ASP A 133 -2.67 -15.79 4.87
N TYR A 134 -3.02 -15.08 3.81
CA TYR A 134 -3.53 -13.70 3.91
C TYR A 134 -4.95 -13.51 3.35
N LEU A 135 -5.35 -14.30 2.37
CA LEU A 135 -6.66 -14.24 1.71
C LEU A 135 -7.59 -15.40 2.12
N ASN A 136 -7.23 -16.15 3.16
CA ASN A 136 -8.12 -17.13 3.77
C ASN A 136 -9.29 -16.45 4.51
N GLU A 137 -10.31 -17.24 4.84
CA GLU A 137 -11.55 -16.77 5.49
C GLU A 137 -11.33 -15.95 6.77
N GLN A 138 -10.24 -16.20 7.50
CA GLN A 138 -9.96 -15.52 8.76
C GLN A 138 -9.25 -14.18 8.58
N ASN A 139 -8.46 -14.04 7.51
CA ASN A 139 -7.53 -12.93 7.35
C ASN A 139 -7.89 -11.96 6.22
N ILE A 140 -8.72 -12.39 5.25
CA ILE A 140 -9.00 -11.61 4.04
C ILE A 140 -9.44 -10.17 4.33
N ILE A 141 -10.40 -9.96 5.25
CA ILE A 141 -10.88 -8.62 5.59
C ILE A 141 -9.76 -7.74 6.17
N TYR A 142 -8.91 -8.31 7.03
CA TYR A 142 -7.79 -7.56 7.62
C TYR A 142 -6.73 -7.21 6.58
N THR A 143 -6.40 -8.16 5.70
CA THR A 143 -5.48 -7.97 4.59
C THR A 143 -5.93 -6.84 3.67
N ILE A 144 -7.18 -6.90 3.20
CA ILE A 144 -7.75 -5.91 2.28
C ILE A 144 -7.82 -4.53 2.95
N ASN A 145 -8.29 -4.45 4.20
CA ASN A 145 -8.37 -3.17 4.91
C ASN A 145 -7.00 -2.52 5.13
N ASN A 146 -5.98 -3.32 5.45
CA ASN A 146 -4.61 -2.80 5.61
C ASN A 146 -4.06 -2.24 4.30
N ILE A 147 -4.32 -2.89 3.17
CA ILE A 147 -3.88 -2.38 1.87
C ILE A 147 -4.63 -1.08 1.53
N ILE A 148 -5.97 -1.10 1.57
CA ILE A 148 -6.82 0.04 1.19
C ILE A 148 -6.49 1.27 2.02
N LYS A 149 -6.38 1.13 3.34
CA LYS A 149 -6.11 2.27 4.24
C LYS A 149 -4.81 2.99 3.90
N ASN A 150 -3.77 2.23 3.59
CA ASN A 150 -2.47 2.77 3.23
C ASN A 150 -2.41 3.31 1.80
N VAL A 151 -3.32 2.90 0.93
CA VAL A 151 -3.38 3.38 -0.46
C VAL A 151 -4.18 4.68 -0.52
N ILE A 152 -5.37 4.70 0.10
CA ILE A 152 -6.24 5.89 0.13
C ILE A 152 -5.62 7.02 0.96
N GLN A 153 -4.86 6.69 2.02
CA GLN A 153 -4.21 7.67 2.89
C GLN A 153 -5.22 8.71 3.40
N GLU A 154 -6.32 8.28 4.04
CA GLU A 154 -7.46 9.15 4.40
C GLU A 154 -7.09 10.45 5.17
N ASP A 155 -5.97 10.43 5.91
CA ASP A 155 -5.47 11.58 6.68
C ASP A 155 -4.51 12.50 5.90
N ASP A 156 -4.08 12.11 4.69
CA ASP A 156 -3.16 12.85 3.82
C ASP A 156 -3.84 13.20 2.47
N ASN A 157 -4.30 14.43 2.36
CA ASN A 157 -4.96 14.96 1.16
C ASN A 157 -4.01 15.21 -0.04
N SER A 158 -2.74 14.80 0.03
CA SER A 158 -1.80 14.98 -1.07
C SER A 158 -2.08 14.08 -2.28
N ILE A 159 -2.86 13.01 -2.09
CA ILE A 159 -3.22 12.03 -3.11
C ILE A 159 -4.75 11.86 -3.10
N TRP A 160 -5.41 12.04 -4.25
CA TRP A 160 -6.85 11.81 -4.39
C TRP A 160 -7.07 10.49 -5.13
N ILE A 161 -7.65 9.50 -4.44
CA ILE A 161 -8.04 8.20 -4.98
C ILE A 161 -9.52 8.02 -4.67
N GLU A 162 -10.33 7.79 -5.70
CA GLU A 162 -11.79 7.65 -5.54
C GLU A 162 -12.17 6.21 -5.25
N GLU A 163 -11.50 5.27 -5.90
CA GLU A 163 -11.82 3.85 -5.85
C GLU A 163 -10.55 3.00 -5.87
N VAL A 164 -10.55 1.94 -5.06
CA VAL A 164 -9.49 0.93 -5.04
C VAL A 164 -10.13 -0.43 -5.28
N GLU A 165 -9.69 -1.10 -6.34
CA GLU A 165 -10.04 -2.49 -6.63
C GLU A 165 -8.84 -3.39 -6.31
N ILE A 166 -9.06 -4.45 -5.54
CA ILE A 166 -8.01 -5.44 -5.25
C ILE A 166 -8.31 -6.74 -5.99
N TYR A 167 -7.31 -7.22 -6.71
CA TYR A 167 -7.32 -8.43 -7.50
C TYR A 167 -6.35 -9.45 -6.90
N TYR A 168 -6.65 -10.73 -7.07
CA TYR A 168 -5.73 -11.83 -6.80
C TYR A 168 -5.53 -12.62 -8.09
N ASN A 169 -4.29 -12.67 -8.59
CA ASN A 169 -3.94 -13.26 -9.88
C ASN A 169 -4.86 -12.80 -11.03
N GLY A 170 -5.23 -11.52 -11.05
CA GLY A 170 -6.08 -10.91 -12.08
C GLY A 170 -7.59 -11.12 -11.90
N GLU A 171 -8.05 -11.79 -10.83
CA GLU A 171 -9.47 -11.91 -10.49
C GLU A 171 -9.85 -10.94 -9.36
N LEU A 172 -10.93 -10.17 -9.54
CA LEU A 172 -11.39 -9.21 -8.53
C LEU A 172 -11.78 -9.95 -7.25
N ILE A 173 -11.27 -9.48 -6.11
CA ILE A 173 -11.62 -10.01 -4.80
C ILE A 173 -12.95 -9.40 -4.36
N GLU A 174 -13.97 -10.23 -4.24
CA GLU A 174 -15.28 -9.84 -3.70
C GLU A 174 -15.36 -10.22 -2.22
N LEU A 175 -15.64 -9.23 -1.36
CA LEU A 175 -15.93 -9.46 0.06
C LEU A 175 -17.43 -9.73 0.20
N THR A 176 -17.81 -10.99 0.41
CA THR A 176 -19.20 -11.41 0.68
C THR A 176 -19.52 -11.48 2.16
#